data_AF-A0A7V9DFC6-F1
#
_entry.id   AF-A0A7V9DFC6-F1
#
_cell.length_a   1.000
_cell.length_b   1.000
_cell.length_c   1.000
_cell.angle_alpha   90.00
_cell.angle_beta   90.00
_cell.angle_gamma   90.00
#
_symmetry.space_group_name_H-M   'P 1'
#
loop_
_entity.id
_entity.type
_entity.pdbx_description
1 polymer ?
#
loop_
_entity_poly.entity_id
_entity_poly.type
_entity_poly.pdbx_seq_one_letter_code
_entity_poly.pdbx_strand_id
1 'polypeptide(L)' 'MSDASVRVAVVGSGPAGFYAAAALLASELEIQVDMIERLPTPWGLV' A
#
# COMPACT_ATOMS: atom_id res chain seq x y z
N MET A 1 0.24 25.08 0.73
CA MET A 1 -0.97 24.26 0.54
C MET A 1 -0.65 22.88 1.08
N SER A 2 -1.01 22.64 2.34
CA SER A 2 -0.97 21.30 2.91
C SER A 2 -2.27 20.62 2.56
N ASP A 3 -2.34 20.03 1.36
CA ASP A 3 -3.26 18.92 1.13
C ASP A 3 -2.75 17.80 2.04
N ALA A 4 -3.51 17.47 3.08
CA ALA A 4 -3.09 16.45 4.04
C ALA A 4 -3.31 15.07 3.41
N SER A 5 -2.50 14.73 2.39
CA SER A 5 -2.48 13.41 1.78
C SER A 5 -2.28 12.37 2.87
N VAL A 6 -3.18 11.39 2.97
CA VAL A 6 -3.06 10.32 3.96
C VAL A 6 -1.94 9.38 3.49
N ARG A 7 -0.90 9.19 4.32
CA ARG A 7 0.22 8.30 4.00
C ARG A 7 0.08 7.01 4.78
N VAL A 8 0.06 5.88 4.07
CA VAL A 8 -0.13 4.54 4.65
C VAL A 8 1.06 3.67 4.31
N ALA A 9 1.66 3.04 5.32
CA ALA A 9 2.67 2.02 5.14
C ALA A 9 2.03 0.62 5.23
N VAL A 10 2.22 -0.20 4.19
CA VAL A 10 1.81 -1.60 4.17
C VAL A 10 3.06 -2.47 4.34
N VAL A 11 3.15 -3.21 5.46
CA VAL A 11 4.26 -4.12 5.74
C VAL A 11 3.91 -5.52 5.23
N GLY A 12 4.59 -5.95 4.17
CA GLY A 12 4.35 -7.19 3.45
C GLY A 12 3.70 -6.96 2.09
N SER A 13 4.29 -7.56 1.05
CA SER A 13 3.88 -7.41 -0.35
C SER A 13 3.24 -8.67 -0.94
N GLY A 14 2.64 -9.51 -0.09
CA GLY A 14 1.78 -10.62 -0.52
C GLY A 14 0.40 -10.17 -1.01
N PRO A 15 -0.49 -11.11 -1.37
CA PRO A 15 -1.83 -10.79 -1.88
C PRO A 15 -2.62 -9.88 -0.95
N ALA A 16 -2.60 -10.16 0.36
CA ALA A 16 -3.30 -9.34 1.35
C ALA A 16 -2.84 -7.88 1.36
N GLY A 17 -1.53 -7.64 1.25
CA GLY A 17 -0.96 -6.28 1.20
C GLY A 17 -1.37 -5.55 -0.08
N PHE A 18 -1.33 -6.22 -1.22
CA PHE A 18 -1.77 -5.65 -2.49
C PHE A 18 -3.27 -5.37 -2.53
N TYR A 19 -4.12 -6.24 -2.00
CA TYR A 19 -5.56 -5.98 -1.94
C TYR A 19 -5.92 -4.82 -1.00
N ALA A 20 -5.24 -4.71 0.15
CA ALA A 20 -5.40 -3.56 1.04
C ALA A 20 -4.97 -2.25 0.35
N ALA A 21 -3.80 -2.25 -0.31
CA ALA A 21 -3.32 -1.10 -1.06
C ALA A 21 -4.30 -0.71 -2.20
N ALA A 22 -4.82 -1.68 -2.95
CA ALA A 22 -5.79 -1.44 -4.01
C ALA A 22 -7.09 -0.82 -3.49
N ALA A 23 -7.61 -1.31 -2.36
CA ALA A 23 -8.81 -0.74 -1.75
C ALA A 23 -8.59 0.71 -1.27
N LEU A 24 -7.42 1.02 -0.69
CA LEU A 24 -7.06 2.37 -0.27
C LEU A 24 -6.94 3.33 -1.46
N LEU A 25 -6.23 2.90 -2.52
CA LEU A 25 -6.04 3.69 -3.73
C LEU A 25 -7.33 3.89 -4.53
N ALA A 26 -8.34 3.03 -4.35
CA ALA A 26 -9.66 3.17 -4.96
C ALA A 26 -10.60 4.10 -4.17
N SER A 27 -10.18 4.62 -3.01
CA SER A 27 -10.99 5.56 -2.23
C SER A 27 -11.01 6.96 -2.86
N GLU A 28 -11.97 7.80 -2.46
CA GLU A 28 -12.06 9.21 -2.89
C GLU A 28 -11.04 10.12 -2.19
N LEU A 29 -10.20 9.57 -1.30
CA LEU A 29 -9.18 10.31 -0.56
C LEU A 29 -7.86 10.33 -1.33
N GLU A 30 -7.10 11.41 -1.18
CA GLU A 30 -5.72 11.47 -1.67
C GLU A 30 -4.83 10.63 -0.73
N ILE A 31 -4.56 9.37 -1.13
CA ILE A 31 -3.76 8.42 -0.35
C ILE A 31 -2.46 8.08 -1.08
N GLN A 32 -1.34 8.18 -0.35
CA GLN A 32 -0.08 7.59 -0.75
C GLN A 32 0.15 6.29 0.01
N VAL A 33 0.43 5.20 -0.70
CA VAL A 33 0.75 3.89 -0.11
C VAL A 33 2.21 3.55 -0.36
N ASP A 34 2.97 3.33 0.71
CA ASP A 34 4.33 2.80 0.64
C ASP A 34 4.30 1.31 1.05
N MET A 35 4.71 0.42 0.15
CA MET A 35 4.83 -1.01 0.44
C MET A 35 6.25 -1.35 0.89
N ILE A 36 6.36 -1.99 2.06
CA ILE A 36 7.64 -2.38 2.66
C ILE A 36 7.71 -3.90 2.70
N GLU A 37 8.68 -4.46 1.99
CA GLU A 37 8.91 -5.91 1.92
C GLU A 37 10.32 -6.26 2.42
N ARG A 38 10.44 -7.40 3.10
CA ARG A 38 11.72 -7.93 3.58
C ARG A 38 12.54 -8.53 2.44
N LEU A 39 11.88 -9.18 1.49
CA LEU A 39 12.51 -9.80 0.32
C LEU A 39 12.67 -8.80 -0.85
N PRO A 40 13.64 -9.01 -1.75
CA PRO A 40 13.78 -8.17 -2.96
C PRO A 40 12.64 -8.33 -3.95
N THR A 41 11.88 -9.42 -3.86
CA THR A 41 10.79 -9.77 -4.77
C THR A 41 9.45 -9.68 -4.07
N PRO A 42 8.41 -9.11 -4.72
CA PRO A 42 7.08 -9.02 -4.15
C PRO A 42 6.32 -10.35 -4.24
N TRP A 43 5.01 -10.29 -3.95
CA TRP A 43 3.98 -11.34 -4.13
C TRP A 43 3.89 -12.41 -3.04
N GLY A 44 4.87 -12.51 -2.15
CA GLY A 44 4.76 -13.38 -0.98
C GLY A 44 4.63 -14.87 -1.35
N LEU A 45 3.48 -15.48 -1.07
CA LEU A 45 3.23 -16.92 -1.26
C LEU A 45 2.58 -17.28 -2.62
N VAL A 46 2.45 -16.32 -3.53
CA VAL A 46 1.94 -16.56 -4.89
C VAL A 46 2.87 -17.47 -5.68
#